data_AF-A0A4Q9FIS4-F1
#
_entry.id   AF-A0A4Q9FIS4-F1
#
_cell.length_a   1.000
_cell.length_b   1.000
_cell.length_c   1.000
_cell.angle_alpha   90.00
_cell.angle_beta   90.00
_cell.angle_gamma   90.00
#
_symmetry.space_group_name_H-M   'P 1'
#
loop_
_entity.id
_entity.type
_entity.pdbx_description
1 polymer ?
#
loop_
_entity_poly.entity_id
_entity_poly.type
_entity_poly.pdbx_seq_one_letter_code
_entity_poly.pdbx_strand_id
1 'polypeptide(L)'
;MESKGLIKFLLILISVCCTKSFYAQSFEILADNWTKRRVITDTIKSGNFILGVNSNGGGYITEVSIPGIGNTMGVQAQKYGRGGQSSIRDLARGGQYNPTQAGFSDEGGTVCEVVKTTEGKIVIPSRGCALYNGDGKFDYTRWENIVPDHPHIIDNNSDQDNIEEENLSVVIDGRTFTHQAAEVHSDFDFYCEYENVKNTINLDIPAIRHYLEYRFVRSSTLPNSAMRQFNTSALSAVGKWSPEKLQDDISTQFPVGTHPGSTTNLNYVSYSWSIRTDVAIWNPIYRYAQKNDDSWEIVERQGTFNGDNSNYKLRFIVADSNDENNGHALGFYLPDTNINTFDVVGVNESNGSEAYRDDRTLENFYLDIPYRTPTMSWIGFRKRFKGLIDRSILSATNPGVYEKFRQESILLYGTPAEIKTAFTQLDTYYQNQLSTSEFSPNHSSQFEIYPNPANSDIHITLTSSESKIEVFNLLGVKIYDTVVFSKQTTIPIHQFKTTGIYIVRVNNTTKKIIIN
;
A
#
# COMPACT_ATOMS: atom_id res chain seq x y z
N MET A 1 9.30 64.20 -24.36
CA MET A 1 8.28 64.46 -23.32
C MET A 1 7.30 63.32 -23.32
N GLU A 2 7.34 62.57 -22.23
CA GLU A 2 6.32 61.69 -21.64
C GLU A 2 5.30 60.95 -22.52
N SER A 3 5.44 59.63 -22.52
CA SER A 3 4.32 58.70 -22.47
C SER A 3 4.77 57.45 -21.71
N LYS A 4 4.80 57.58 -20.37
CA LYS A 4 4.82 56.46 -19.43
C LYS A 4 3.42 56.34 -18.86
N GLY A 5 2.66 55.34 -19.29
CA GLY A 5 1.35 55.06 -18.72
C GLY A 5 0.72 53.85 -19.40
N LEU A 6 0.38 52.84 -18.60
CA LEU A 6 -0.40 51.65 -18.96
C LEU A 6 0.27 50.57 -19.84
N ILE A 7 1.36 49.99 -19.36
CA ILE A 7 1.66 48.56 -19.60
C ILE A 7 2.06 47.94 -18.26
N LYS A 8 1.07 47.74 -17.37
CA LYS A 8 1.20 46.96 -16.13
C LYS A 8 -0.20 46.74 -15.58
N PHE A 9 -1.02 45.90 -16.23
CA PHE A 9 -2.18 45.24 -15.63
C PHE A 9 -2.85 44.32 -16.67
N LEU A 10 -2.14 43.27 -17.11
CA LEU A 10 -2.79 42.06 -17.64
C LEU A 10 -1.83 40.85 -17.65
N LEU A 11 -1.12 40.64 -16.56
CA LEU A 11 -0.67 39.30 -16.19
C LEU A 11 -1.72 38.80 -15.20
N ILE A 12 -2.85 38.35 -15.75
CA ILE A 12 -3.71 37.44 -15.01
C ILE A 12 -2.84 36.23 -14.74
N LEU A 13 -2.48 36.12 -13.47
CA LEU A 13 -1.91 34.97 -12.83
C LEU A 13 -2.84 33.79 -13.16
N ILE A 14 -2.59 33.10 -14.27
CA ILE A 14 -2.92 31.68 -14.37
C ILE A 14 -1.92 31.00 -13.44
N SER A 15 -2.12 31.19 -12.14
CA SER A 15 -1.81 30.12 -11.21
C SER A 15 -2.77 29.02 -11.64
N VAL A 16 -2.26 28.13 -12.49
CA VAL A 16 -2.84 26.81 -12.66
C VAL A 16 -2.80 26.24 -11.25
N CYS A 17 -3.87 26.44 -10.50
CA CYS A 17 -4.31 25.45 -9.55
C CYS A 17 -4.40 24.18 -10.39
N CYS A 18 -3.35 23.36 -10.32
CA CYS A 18 -3.36 22.00 -10.79
C CYS A 18 -4.37 21.25 -9.91
N THR A 19 -5.65 21.56 -10.05
CA THR A 19 -6.70 20.56 -9.90
C THR A 19 -6.41 19.58 -11.03
N LYS A 20 -5.50 18.63 -10.79
CA LYS A 20 -5.46 17.41 -11.57
C LYS A 20 -6.82 16.77 -11.33
N SER A 21 -7.80 17.12 -12.16
CA SER A 21 -9.00 16.33 -12.29
C SER A 21 -8.51 14.96 -12.71
N PHE A 22 -8.46 14.04 -11.76
CA PHE A 22 -8.09 12.65 -11.99
C PHE A 22 -9.23 12.04 -12.80
N TYR A 23 -9.21 12.21 -14.12
CA TYR A 23 -10.02 11.38 -14.98
C TYR A 23 -9.46 9.96 -14.84
N ALA A 24 -10.25 9.07 -14.24
CA ALA A 24 -9.90 7.67 -14.16
C ALA A 24 -9.74 7.13 -15.59
N GLN A 25 -8.78 6.22 -15.77
CA GLN A 25 -8.54 5.62 -17.07
C GLN A 25 -9.74 4.80 -17.52
N SER A 26 -9.88 4.61 -18.85
CA SER A 26 -10.88 3.72 -19.40
C SER A 26 -10.71 2.29 -18.91
N PHE A 27 -11.78 1.67 -18.45
CA PHE A 27 -11.83 0.23 -18.19
C PHE A 27 -12.06 -0.54 -19.48
N GLU A 28 -11.23 -1.53 -19.76
CA GLU A 28 -11.36 -2.44 -20.90
C GLU A 28 -10.77 -3.80 -20.54
N ILE A 29 -11.52 -4.86 -20.78
CA ILE A 29 -11.01 -6.23 -20.71
C ILE A 29 -10.67 -6.71 -22.10
N LEU A 30 -9.49 -7.31 -22.20
CA LEU A 30 -9.03 -7.93 -23.42
C LEU A 30 -9.49 -9.40 -23.43
N ALA A 31 -10.14 -9.79 -24.53
CA ALA A 31 -10.35 -11.19 -24.88
C ALA A 31 -9.01 -11.94 -24.96
N ASP A 32 -9.06 -13.28 -24.87
CA ASP A 32 -7.88 -14.18 -24.85
C ASP A 32 -6.72 -13.64 -25.69
N ASN A 33 -5.68 -13.17 -24.99
CA ASN A 33 -4.56 -12.47 -25.59
C ASN A 33 -3.23 -13.08 -25.17
N TRP A 34 -3.09 -14.38 -25.43
CA TRP A 34 -1.85 -15.13 -25.27
C TRP A 34 -0.56 -14.36 -25.64
N THR A 35 -0.58 -13.63 -26.75
CA THR A 35 0.60 -12.89 -27.24
C THR A 35 0.88 -11.65 -26.40
N LYS A 36 -0.16 -10.92 -25.97
CA LYS A 36 -0.03 -9.68 -25.22
C LYS A 36 0.28 -9.90 -23.75
N ARG A 37 -0.19 -10.97 -23.12
CA ARG A 37 -0.01 -11.19 -21.67
C ARG A 37 1.45 -11.29 -21.23
N ARG A 38 2.35 -11.64 -22.16
CA ARG A 38 3.80 -11.77 -21.90
C ARG A 38 4.61 -10.54 -22.24
N VAL A 39 4.00 -9.56 -22.89
CA VAL A 39 4.70 -8.36 -23.32
C VAL A 39 5.16 -7.57 -22.10
N ILE A 40 6.38 -7.05 -22.20
CA ILE A 40 6.90 -6.05 -21.29
C ILE A 40 6.72 -4.73 -22.02
N THR A 41 5.74 -3.94 -21.59
CA THR A 41 5.39 -2.68 -22.27
C THR A 41 6.26 -1.54 -21.77
N ASP A 42 6.61 -1.58 -20.48
CA ASP A 42 7.44 -0.59 -19.82
C ASP A 42 8.35 -1.23 -18.78
N THR A 43 9.46 -0.56 -18.50
CA THR A 43 10.46 -1.03 -17.52
C THR A 43 10.97 0.11 -16.67
N ILE A 44 11.25 -0.21 -15.41
CA ILE A 44 12.01 0.60 -14.49
C ILE A 44 13.32 -0.12 -14.15
N LYS A 45 14.40 0.65 -14.02
CA LYS A 45 15.74 0.13 -13.79
C LYS A 45 16.33 0.70 -12.51
N SER A 46 16.99 -0.15 -11.75
CA SER A 46 17.87 0.25 -10.65
C SER A 46 19.24 -0.40 -10.89
N GLY A 47 20.19 0.37 -11.44
CA GLY A 47 21.41 -0.22 -12.00
C GLY A 47 21.09 -1.24 -13.11
N ASN A 48 21.60 -2.46 -12.96
CA ASN A 48 21.36 -3.56 -13.90
C ASN A 48 20.14 -4.43 -13.52
N PHE A 49 19.48 -4.15 -12.39
CA PHE A 49 18.23 -4.83 -12.00
C PHE A 49 17.04 -4.15 -12.68
N ILE A 50 16.18 -4.94 -13.33
CA ILE A 50 15.07 -4.43 -14.14
C ILE A 50 13.76 -5.04 -13.66
N LEU A 51 12.76 -4.19 -13.50
CA LEU A 51 11.37 -4.60 -13.29
C LEU A 51 10.55 -4.10 -14.48
N GLY A 52 9.82 -5.01 -15.13
CA GLY A 52 8.97 -4.69 -16.26
C GLY A 52 7.50 -4.96 -15.99
N VAL A 53 6.65 -4.13 -16.56
CA VAL A 53 5.18 -4.18 -16.40
C VAL A 53 4.48 -4.36 -17.73
N ASN A 54 3.21 -4.75 -17.68
CA ASN A 54 2.38 -4.95 -18.86
C ASN A 54 1.10 -4.11 -18.84
N SER A 55 1.00 -3.17 -19.78
CA SER A 55 -0.16 -2.30 -19.97
C SER A 55 -1.44 -3.03 -20.39
N ASN A 56 -1.35 -4.27 -20.87
CA ASN A 56 -2.49 -5.13 -21.19
C ASN A 56 -3.00 -5.94 -19.98
N GLY A 57 -2.30 -5.85 -18.84
CA GLY A 57 -2.64 -6.54 -17.60
C GLY A 57 -2.60 -5.61 -16.40
N GLY A 58 -3.15 -4.41 -16.53
CA GLY A 58 -3.29 -3.43 -15.45
C GLY A 58 -1.97 -3.00 -14.81
N GLY A 59 -0.86 -3.12 -15.54
CA GLY A 59 0.47 -2.78 -15.05
C GLY A 59 1.07 -3.80 -14.08
N TYR A 60 0.57 -5.04 -14.09
CA TYR A 60 1.19 -6.12 -13.34
C TYR A 60 2.62 -6.37 -13.82
N ILE A 61 3.46 -6.88 -12.92
CA ILE A 61 4.87 -7.15 -13.17
C ILE A 61 4.99 -8.42 -14.03
N THR A 62 5.52 -8.26 -15.24
CA THR A 62 5.82 -9.33 -16.20
C THR A 62 7.30 -9.64 -16.35
N GLU A 63 8.16 -8.81 -15.74
CA GLU A 63 9.59 -9.01 -15.72
C GLU A 63 10.19 -8.69 -14.35
N VAL A 64 10.99 -9.64 -13.86
CA VAL A 64 12.00 -9.43 -12.82
C VAL A 64 13.32 -9.93 -13.40
N SER A 65 14.09 -9.01 -13.96
CA SER A 65 15.33 -9.29 -14.69
C SER A 65 16.52 -9.18 -13.75
N ILE A 66 17.15 -10.32 -13.47
CA ILE A 66 18.32 -10.43 -12.61
C ILE A 66 19.59 -10.41 -13.45
N PRO A 67 20.60 -9.56 -13.15
CA PRO A 67 21.90 -9.61 -13.82
C PRO A 67 22.50 -11.01 -13.86
N GLY A 68 22.91 -11.47 -15.05
CA GLY A 68 23.47 -12.81 -15.25
C GLY A 68 22.43 -13.92 -15.49
N ILE A 69 21.16 -13.70 -15.12
CA ILE A 69 20.06 -14.69 -15.32
C ILE A 69 19.07 -14.22 -16.40
N GLY A 70 18.71 -12.93 -16.40
CA GLY A 70 17.64 -12.38 -17.23
C GLY A 70 16.28 -12.43 -16.53
N ASN A 71 15.20 -12.37 -17.31
CA ASN A 71 13.83 -12.33 -16.77
C ASN A 71 13.41 -13.67 -16.16
N THR A 72 13.26 -13.69 -14.84
CA THR A 72 12.94 -14.88 -14.03
C THR A 72 11.47 -15.31 -14.06
N MET A 73 10.56 -14.48 -14.59
CA MET A 73 9.12 -14.76 -14.57
C MET A 73 8.73 -15.90 -15.55
N GLY A 74 9.35 -15.94 -16.73
CA GLY A 74 9.12 -16.97 -17.74
C GLY A 74 7.66 -17.19 -18.17
N VAL A 75 7.42 -18.26 -18.93
CA VAL A 75 6.09 -18.56 -19.49
C VAL A 75 5.09 -19.01 -18.43
N GLN A 76 5.59 -19.47 -17.28
CA GLN A 76 4.78 -19.96 -16.17
C GLN A 76 4.17 -18.80 -15.36
N ALA A 77 4.94 -17.75 -15.07
CA ALA A 77 4.45 -16.58 -14.33
C ALA A 77 3.88 -15.48 -15.22
N GLN A 78 4.25 -15.38 -16.51
CA GLN A 78 3.71 -14.36 -17.43
C GLN A 78 2.28 -14.69 -17.91
N LYS A 79 1.35 -14.74 -16.96
CA LYS A 79 -0.09 -14.80 -17.16
C LYS A 79 -0.75 -13.77 -16.23
N TYR A 80 -1.88 -13.20 -16.67
CA TYR A 80 -2.70 -12.39 -15.79
C TYR A 80 -3.14 -13.24 -14.60
N GLY A 81 -3.15 -12.71 -13.37
CA GLY A 81 -3.39 -13.53 -12.18
C GLY A 81 -2.16 -14.27 -11.63
N ARG A 82 -1.10 -14.47 -12.45
CA ARG A 82 0.08 -15.27 -12.10
C ARG A 82 1.41 -14.53 -12.05
N GLY A 83 1.55 -13.36 -12.67
CA GLY A 83 2.80 -12.59 -12.57
C GLY A 83 3.00 -11.93 -11.21
N GLY A 84 3.76 -10.84 -11.19
CA GLY A 84 3.86 -10.01 -10.01
C GLY A 84 2.67 -9.08 -9.91
N GLN A 85 1.85 -9.23 -8.90
CA GLN A 85 0.60 -8.50 -8.78
C GLN A 85 0.13 -8.42 -7.32
N SER A 86 -0.92 -7.65 -7.12
CA SER A 86 -1.70 -7.68 -5.88
C SER A 86 -3.15 -8.09 -6.13
N SER A 87 -3.83 -8.48 -5.04
CA SER A 87 -5.27 -8.76 -5.02
C SER A 87 -5.83 -8.60 -3.60
N ILE A 88 -7.09 -8.18 -3.49
CA ILE A 88 -7.86 -8.24 -2.25
C ILE A 88 -9.00 -9.24 -2.40
N ARG A 89 -9.32 -9.98 -1.33
CA ARG A 89 -10.40 -10.96 -1.31
C ARG A 89 -11.28 -10.79 -0.09
N ASP A 90 -12.59 -10.78 -0.27
CA ASP A 90 -13.57 -10.81 0.82
C ASP A 90 -13.73 -12.23 1.35
N LEU A 91 -13.37 -12.48 2.62
CA LEU A 91 -13.47 -13.82 3.20
C LEU A 91 -14.86 -14.17 3.72
N ALA A 92 -15.76 -13.21 3.95
CA ALA A 92 -17.18 -13.52 4.18
C ALA A 92 -17.84 -14.08 2.91
N ARG A 93 -17.32 -13.70 1.75
CA ARG A 93 -17.70 -14.26 0.44
C ARG A 93 -16.81 -15.43 0.02
N GLY A 94 -16.16 -16.12 0.96
CA GLY A 94 -15.34 -17.30 0.67
C GLY A 94 -14.14 -17.01 -0.24
N GLY A 95 -13.72 -15.75 -0.32
CA GLY A 95 -12.68 -15.27 -1.22
C GLY A 95 -13.07 -15.23 -2.70
N GLN A 96 -14.36 -15.33 -3.03
CA GLN A 96 -14.86 -15.29 -4.41
C GLN A 96 -14.90 -13.86 -4.98
N TYR A 97 -15.29 -12.87 -4.16
CA TYR A 97 -15.12 -11.47 -4.55
C TYR A 97 -13.63 -11.09 -4.47
N ASN A 98 -13.00 -10.98 -5.64
CA ASN A 98 -11.54 -10.91 -5.78
C ASN A 98 -11.10 -9.84 -6.80
N PRO A 99 -11.20 -8.54 -6.45
CA PRO A 99 -10.59 -7.48 -7.23
C PRO A 99 -9.08 -7.67 -7.37
N THR A 100 -8.59 -7.64 -8.61
CA THR A 100 -7.17 -7.80 -8.93
C THR A 100 -6.69 -6.74 -9.91
N GLN A 101 -5.39 -6.47 -9.86
CA GLN A 101 -4.74 -5.56 -10.80
C GLN A 101 -4.76 -6.09 -12.24
N ALA A 102 -4.51 -7.41 -12.42
CA ALA A 102 -3.99 -7.94 -13.68
C ALA A 102 -5.04 -8.28 -14.76
N GLY A 103 -6.28 -8.60 -14.38
CA GLY A 103 -7.27 -9.09 -15.34
C GLY A 103 -8.40 -9.91 -14.75
N PHE A 104 -9.29 -10.39 -15.62
CA PHE A 104 -10.42 -11.24 -15.30
C PHE A 104 -10.03 -12.73 -15.19
N SER A 105 -9.09 -13.22 -16.00
CA SER A 105 -8.64 -14.62 -15.98
C SER A 105 -7.17 -14.73 -16.34
N ASP A 106 -6.63 -15.95 -16.47
CA ASP A 106 -5.24 -16.15 -16.94
C ASP A 106 -4.99 -15.64 -18.37
N GLU A 107 -6.05 -15.54 -19.17
CA GLU A 107 -6.03 -15.16 -20.58
C GLU A 107 -6.68 -13.78 -20.81
N GLY A 108 -7.60 -13.36 -19.93
CA GLY A 108 -8.31 -12.09 -20.00
C GLY A 108 -7.67 -10.99 -19.15
N GLY A 109 -6.95 -10.07 -19.79
CA GLY A 109 -6.27 -8.95 -19.12
C GLY A 109 -7.14 -7.69 -19.01
N THR A 110 -6.69 -6.69 -18.26
CA THR A 110 -7.32 -5.35 -18.26
C THR A 110 -6.35 -4.30 -18.75
N VAL A 111 -6.77 -3.44 -19.68
CA VAL A 111 -5.89 -2.38 -20.23
C VAL A 111 -5.64 -1.28 -19.21
N CYS A 112 -4.43 -0.73 -19.23
CA CYS A 112 -4.08 0.51 -18.55
C CYS A 112 -3.07 1.33 -19.36
N GLU A 113 -3.08 2.64 -19.13
CA GLU A 113 -1.99 3.55 -19.37
C GLU A 113 -0.87 3.31 -18.35
N VAL A 114 0.37 3.46 -18.84
CA VAL A 114 1.58 3.46 -18.03
C VAL A 114 2.27 4.81 -18.25
N VAL A 115 2.36 5.62 -17.19
CA VAL A 115 2.94 6.97 -17.25
C VAL A 115 4.35 6.93 -16.67
N LYS A 116 5.32 7.45 -17.42
CA LYS A 116 6.68 7.70 -16.92
C LYS A 116 6.80 9.13 -16.44
N THR A 117 7.19 9.35 -15.19
CA THR A 117 7.39 10.70 -14.65
C THR A 117 8.76 11.24 -15.01
N THR A 118 8.93 12.55 -14.87
CA THR A 118 10.22 13.24 -15.05
C THR A 118 11.30 12.75 -14.08
N GLU A 119 10.91 12.25 -12.92
CA GLU A 119 11.77 11.68 -11.89
C GLU A 119 12.12 10.20 -12.17
N GLY A 120 11.61 9.63 -13.28
CA GLY A 120 11.89 8.26 -13.67
C GLY A 120 11.03 7.20 -12.95
N LYS A 121 9.92 7.60 -12.32
CA LYS A 121 8.93 6.65 -11.80
C LYS A 121 8.08 6.07 -12.93
N ILE A 122 7.59 4.86 -12.74
CA ILE A 122 6.45 4.34 -13.49
C ILE A 122 5.21 4.50 -12.62
N VAL A 123 4.16 5.07 -13.17
CA VAL A 123 2.86 5.24 -12.51
C VAL A 123 1.80 4.56 -13.35
N ILE A 124 0.95 3.78 -12.69
CA ILE A 124 -0.34 3.34 -13.22
C ILE A 124 -1.40 4.24 -12.58
N PRO A 125 -1.90 5.27 -13.31
CA PRO A 125 -2.95 6.14 -12.80
C PRO A 125 -4.20 5.36 -12.35
N SER A 126 -5.06 5.99 -11.54
CA SER A 126 -6.31 5.38 -11.07
C SER A 126 -7.12 4.81 -12.23
N ARG A 127 -7.57 3.56 -12.11
CA ARG A 127 -8.38 2.86 -13.10
C ARG A 127 -9.30 1.84 -12.43
N GLY A 128 -10.41 1.47 -13.07
CA GLY A 128 -11.28 0.40 -12.57
C GLY A 128 -10.59 -0.97 -12.48
N CYS A 129 -10.79 -1.69 -11.38
CA CYS A 129 -10.28 -3.05 -11.19
C CYS A 129 -11.24 -4.11 -11.76
N ALA A 130 -10.71 -5.17 -12.36
CA ALA A 130 -11.52 -6.33 -12.74
C ALA A 130 -11.66 -7.31 -11.56
N LEU A 131 -12.78 -8.01 -11.49
CA LEU A 131 -12.95 -9.21 -10.67
C LEU A 131 -12.29 -10.40 -11.38
N TYR A 132 -11.58 -11.24 -10.63
CA TYR A 132 -10.86 -12.38 -11.21
C TYR A 132 -11.62 -13.70 -11.01
N ASN A 133 -11.97 -14.36 -12.12
CA ASN A 133 -12.61 -15.67 -12.21
C ASN A 133 -11.60 -16.80 -12.54
N GLY A 134 -10.38 -16.75 -12.01
CA GLY A 134 -9.36 -17.77 -12.33
C GLY A 134 -9.31 -18.97 -11.39
N ASP A 135 -10.17 -19.07 -10.38
CA ASP A 135 -10.23 -20.26 -9.51
C ASP A 135 -11.38 -21.23 -9.86
N GLY A 136 -12.32 -20.82 -10.71
CA GLY A 136 -13.40 -21.66 -11.24
C GLY A 136 -14.30 -22.25 -10.16
N LYS A 137 -14.53 -21.49 -9.08
CA LYS A 137 -15.25 -21.96 -7.88
C LYS A 137 -16.63 -21.34 -7.68
N PHE A 138 -16.91 -20.24 -8.36
CA PHE A 138 -18.19 -19.56 -8.35
C PHE A 138 -18.29 -18.81 -9.68
N ASP A 139 -19.32 -19.11 -10.45
CA ASP A 139 -19.59 -18.38 -11.68
C ASP A 139 -20.54 -17.21 -11.43
N TYR A 140 -20.13 -16.03 -11.85
CA TYR A 140 -20.85 -14.77 -11.73
C TYR A 140 -20.95 -14.05 -13.08
N THR A 141 -20.61 -14.72 -14.19
CA THR A 141 -20.60 -14.11 -15.52
C THR A 141 -21.55 -14.84 -16.45
N ARG A 142 -22.80 -14.36 -16.57
CA ARG A 142 -23.73 -14.89 -17.56
C ARG A 142 -23.24 -14.59 -18.98
N TRP A 143 -22.63 -13.42 -19.15
CA TRP A 143 -22.12 -12.99 -20.44
C TRP A 143 -20.65 -13.38 -20.61
N GLU A 144 -20.39 -14.30 -21.54
CA GLU A 144 -19.03 -14.73 -21.90
C GLU A 144 -18.55 -14.13 -23.24
N ASN A 145 -19.02 -12.92 -23.58
CA ASN A 145 -18.82 -12.35 -24.90
C ASN A 145 -17.40 -11.77 -25.15
N ILE A 146 -16.57 -11.64 -24.11
CA ILE A 146 -15.18 -11.17 -24.20
C ILE A 146 -14.21 -12.31 -23.87
N VAL A 147 -14.37 -12.95 -22.72
CA VAL A 147 -13.53 -14.05 -22.24
C VAL A 147 -14.45 -15.21 -21.84
N PRO A 148 -14.17 -16.45 -22.30
CA PRO A 148 -14.96 -17.60 -21.89
C PRO A 148 -14.75 -17.93 -20.41
N ASP A 149 -15.64 -18.74 -19.87
CA ASP A 149 -15.54 -19.21 -18.51
C ASP A 149 -14.28 -19.98 -18.19
N HIS A 150 -14.04 -20.07 -16.88
CA HIS A 150 -13.00 -20.94 -16.38
C HIS A 150 -13.26 -22.39 -16.85
N PRO A 151 -12.26 -23.16 -17.31
CA PRO A 151 -12.45 -24.55 -17.79
C PRO A 151 -13.04 -25.56 -16.79
N HIS A 152 -13.31 -25.15 -15.55
CA HIS A 152 -13.94 -25.98 -14.52
C HIS A 152 -15.42 -25.63 -14.31
N ILE A 153 -15.89 -24.55 -14.94
CA ILE A 153 -17.28 -24.12 -15.01
C ILE A 153 -17.82 -24.68 -16.34
N ILE A 154 -18.95 -25.36 -16.28
CA ILE A 154 -19.60 -26.00 -17.45
C ILE A 154 -21.10 -25.73 -17.31
N ASP A 155 -21.61 -24.67 -17.94
CA ASP A 155 -22.97 -24.20 -17.65
C ASP A 155 -23.79 -23.65 -18.84
N ASN A 156 -23.35 -23.80 -20.09
CA ASN A 156 -24.08 -23.26 -21.26
C ASN A 156 -24.42 -21.76 -21.13
N ASN A 157 -23.52 -20.95 -20.56
CA ASN A 157 -23.68 -19.52 -20.35
C ASN A 157 -24.80 -19.20 -19.35
N SER A 158 -24.81 -19.92 -18.21
CA SER A 158 -25.71 -19.64 -17.10
C SER A 158 -24.92 -19.49 -15.81
N ASP A 159 -25.07 -18.36 -15.16
CA ASP A 159 -24.31 -18.03 -13.96
C ASP A 159 -25.03 -18.47 -12.68
N GLN A 160 -24.36 -18.29 -11.54
CA GLN A 160 -24.83 -18.81 -10.26
C GLN A 160 -25.40 -17.73 -9.33
N ASP A 161 -25.37 -16.47 -9.73
CA ASP A 161 -25.69 -15.36 -8.84
C ASP A 161 -27.21 -15.11 -8.68
N ASN A 162 -28.01 -15.60 -9.62
CA ASN A 162 -29.47 -15.44 -9.72
C ASN A 162 -29.95 -13.99 -9.93
N ILE A 163 -29.12 -13.15 -10.53
CA ILE A 163 -29.41 -11.77 -10.95
C ILE A 163 -29.91 -11.79 -12.40
N GLU A 164 -30.88 -10.94 -12.69
CA GLU A 164 -31.35 -10.73 -14.06
C GLU A 164 -30.44 -9.71 -14.74
N GLU A 165 -29.73 -10.16 -15.78
CA GLU A 165 -28.64 -9.38 -16.40
C GLU A 165 -28.86 -9.03 -17.88
N GLU A 166 -30.04 -9.29 -18.45
CA GLU A 166 -30.35 -8.93 -19.84
C GLU A 166 -30.19 -7.42 -20.06
N ASN A 167 -30.49 -6.64 -19.02
CA ASN A 167 -30.39 -5.19 -19.01
C ASN A 167 -29.29 -4.67 -18.07
N LEU A 168 -28.35 -5.52 -17.65
CA LEU A 168 -27.27 -5.10 -16.76
C LEU A 168 -26.41 -4.03 -17.46
N SER A 169 -26.33 -2.88 -16.79
CA SER A 169 -25.59 -1.74 -17.27
C SER A 169 -25.04 -0.96 -16.10
N VAL A 170 -23.77 -0.58 -16.15
CA VAL A 170 -23.10 0.20 -15.09
C VAL A 170 -22.50 1.45 -15.72
N VAL A 171 -22.79 2.62 -15.15
CA VAL A 171 -22.21 3.89 -15.57
C VAL A 171 -21.06 4.26 -14.64
N ILE A 172 -19.86 4.33 -15.18
CA ILE A 172 -18.63 4.65 -14.44
C ILE A 172 -17.91 5.75 -15.21
N ASP A 173 -17.64 6.87 -14.54
CA ASP A 173 -16.98 8.05 -15.11
C ASP A 173 -17.60 8.53 -16.42
N GLY A 174 -18.94 8.51 -16.48
CA GLY A 174 -19.72 8.93 -17.65
C GLY A 174 -19.74 7.95 -18.82
N ARG A 175 -19.16 6.74 -18.65
CA ARG A 175 -19.20 5.67 -19.65
C ARG A 175 -20.11 4.54 -19.20
N THR A 176 -20.87 4.01 -20.14
CA THR A 176 -21.79 2.91 -19.90
C THR A 176 -21.14 1.59 -20.31
N PHE A 177 -21.04 0.66 -19.36
CA PHE A 177 -20.61 -0.72 -19.56
C PHE A 177 -21.84 -1.63 -19.56
N THR A 178 -21.82 -2.68 -20.37
CA THR A 178 -22.92 -3.66 -20.49
C THR A 178 -22.33 -5.07 -20.64
N HIS A 179 -23.17 -6.09 -20.49
CA HIS A 179 -22.78 -7.51 -20.62
C HIS A 179 -21.56 -7.83 -19.72
N GLN A 180 -20.62 -8.65 -20.18
CA GLN A 180 -19.49 -9.09 -19.38
C GLN A 180 -18.69 -7.93 -18.76
N ALA A 181 -18.53 -6.82 -19.50
CA ALA A 181 -17.78 -5.67 -18.99
C ALA A 181 -18.45 -5.02 -17.77
N ALA A 182 -19.78 -5.13 -17.64
CA ALA A 182 -20.51 -4.66 -16.46
C ALA A 182 -20.37 -5.61 -15.28
N GLU A 183 -20.45 -6.93 -15.51
CA GLU A 183 -20.36 -7.99 -14.49
C GLU A 183 -19.00 -7.97 -13.77
N VAL A 184 -17.94 -7.85 -14.54
CA VAL A 184 -16.56 -7.98 -14.07
C VAL A 184 -15.95 -6.69 -13.52
N HIS A 185 -16.58 -5.54 -13.74
CA HIS A 185 -16.03 -4.26 -13.26
C HIS A 185 -16.29 -4.11 -11.76
N SER A 186 -15.26 -4.34 -10.96
CA SER A 186 -15.38 -4.26 -9.50
C SER A 186 -15.72 -2.86 -8.99
N ASP A 187 -16.12 -2.79 -7.73
CA ASP A 187 -16.36 -1.55 -7.01
C ASP A 187 -15.07 -0.78 -6.67
N PHE A 188 -13.92 -1.33 -7.07
CA PHE A 188 -12.60 -0.81 -6.77
C PHE A 188 -11.96 -0.09 -7.95
N ASP A 189 -11.17 0.93 -7.62
CA ASP A 189 -10.13 1.49 -8.46
C ASP A 189 -8.76 1.00 -7.97
N PHE A 190 -7.80 0.88 -8.89
CA PHE A 190 -6.42 0.55 -8.60
C PHE A 190 -5.47 1.66 -9.03
N TYR A 191 -4.46 1.91 -8.21
CA TYR A 191 -3.37 2.85 -8.46
C TYR A 191 -2.05 2.21 -8.05
N CYS A 192 -0.97 2.49 -8.79
CA CYS A 192 0.35 1.95 -8.45
C CYS A 192 1.49 2.88 -8.90
N GLU A 193 2.57 2.90 -8.12
CA GLU A 193 3.86 3.48 -8.47
C GLU A 193 4.99 2.48 -8.31
N TYR A 194 5.89 2.45 -9.29
CA TYR A 194 7.20 1.83 -9.17
C TYR A 194 8.27 2.91 -9.21
N GLU A 195 9.21 2.86 -8.26
CA GLU A 195 10.24 3.87 -8.10
C GLU A 195 11.59 3.23 -7.79
N ASN A 196 12.64 3.64 -8.50
CA ASN A 196 14.00 3.30 -8.14
C ASN A 196 14.42 4.15 -6.92
N VAL A 197 14.54 3.50 -5.76
CA VAL A 197 14.85 4.19 -4.49
C VAL A 197 16.31 4.09 -4.09
N LYS A 198 17.15 3.40 -4.89
CA LYS A 198 18.58 3.22 -4.60
C LYS A 198 19.26 4.54 -4.26
N ASN A 199 19.15 5.54 -5.14
CA ASN A 199 19.86 6.81 -4.96
C ASN A 199 19.18 7.71 -3.91
N THR A 200 17.85 7.71 -3.86
CA THR A 200 17.08 8.51 -2.90
C THR A 200 17.33 8.09 -1.45
N ILE A 201 17.57 6.80 -1.22
CA ILE A 201 17.85 6.22 0.10
C ILE A 201 19.36 6.02 0.33
N ASN A 202 20.19 6.25 -0.70
CA ASN A 202 21.64 6.01 -0.68
C ASN A 202 22.00 4.55 -0.33
N LEU A 203 21.37 3.60 -1.02
CA LEU A 203 21.66 2.17 -0.92
C LEU A 203 22.80 1.79 -1.88
N ASP A 204 23.63 0.84 -1.46
CA ASP A 204 24.75 0.34 -2.29
C ASP A 204 24.25 -0.57 -3.43
N ILE A 205 23.13 -1.26 -3.21
CA ILE A 205 22.52 -2.20 -4.15
C ILE A 205 21.24 -1.67 -4.81
N PRO A 206 20.85 -2.22 -5.98
CA PRO A 206 19.56 -1.95 -6.58
C PRO A 206 18.36 -2.17 -5.66
N ALA A 207 17.42 -1.23 -5.70
CA ALA A 207 16.17 -1.29 -4.95
C ALA A 207 15.04 -0.58 -5.71
N ILE A 208 13.91 -1.27 -5.83
CA ILE A 208 12.70 -0.76 -6.48
C ILE A 208 11.55 -0.82 -5.47
N ARG A 209 10.99 0.34 -5.15
CA ARG A 209 9.79 0.48 -4.33
C ARG A 209 8.56 0.27 -5.21
N HIS A 210 7.59 -0.47 -4.69
CA HIS A 210 6.26 -0.66 -5.25
C HIS A 210 5.25 -0.13 -4.23
N TYR A 211 4.56 0.95 -4.57
CA TYR A 211 3.41 1.47 -3.85
C TYR A 211 2.13 1.17 -4.61
N LEU A 212 1.07 0.78 -3.92
CA LEU A 212 -0.21 0.50 -4.54
C LEU A 212 -1.38 0.91 -3.66
N GLU A 213 -2.54 1.10 -4.29
CA GLU A 213 -3.80 1.38 -3.63
C GLU A 213 -4.96 0.61 -4.27
N TYR A 214 -5.85 0.10 -3.42
CA TYR A 214 -7.19 -0.36 -3.79
C TYR A 214 -8.20 0.62 -3.21
N ARG A 215 -8.89 1.36 -4.06
CA ARG A 215 -9.81 2.44 -3.69
C ARG A 215 -11.25 1.99 -3.83
N PHE A 216 -11.99 1.88 -2.74
CA PHE A 216 -13.39 1.43 -2.73
C PHE A 216 -14.34 2.59 -3.06
N VAL A 217 -14.33 3.02 -4.32
CA VAL A 217 -14.93 4.29 -4.77
C VAL A 217 -16.39 4.14 -5.20
N ARG A 218 -16.88 2.93 -5.44
CA ARG A 218 -18.26 2.66 -5.87
C ARG A 218 -19.06 2.05 -4.72
N SER A 219 -20.32 2.47 -4.62
CA SER A 219 -21.21 2.04 -3.55
C SER A 219 -21.82 0.68 -3.89
N SER A 220 -21.65 -0.29 -2.99
CA SER A 220 -22.19 -1.63 -3.12
C SER A 220 -23.68 -1.74 -2.82
N THR A 221 -24.31 -0.63 -2.41
CA THR A 221 -25.77 -0.53 -2.27
C THR A 221 -26.50 -0.28 -3.59
N LEU A 222 -25.77 0.09 -4.66
CA LEU A 222 -26.40 0.34 -5.96
C LEU A 222 -26.93 -0.97 -6.56
N PRO A 223 -28.11 -0.95 -7.24
CA PRO A 223 -28.74 -2.18 -7.74
C PRO A 223 -27.86 -3.02 -8.67
N ASN A 224 -26.95 -2.38 -9.39
CA ASN A 224 -26.03 -2.94 -10.38
C ASN A 224 -24.56 -2.99 -9.89
N SER A 225 -24.32 -2.91 -8.57
CA SER A 225 -22.96 -3.10 -8.03
C SER A 225 -22.48 -4.53 -8.24
N ALA A 226 -21.21 -4.66 -8.61
CA ALA A 226 -20.57 -5.96 -8.81
C ALA A 226 -20.58 -6.83 -7.53
N MET A 227 -20.53 -6.25 -6.33
CA MET A 227 -20.64 -6.98 -5.07
C MET A 227 -21.99 -7.67 -4.85
N ARG A 228 -23.06 -7.29 -5.58
CA ARG A 228 -24.37 -7.93 -5.47
C ARG A 228 -24.41 -9.30 -6.15
N GLN A 229 -23.58 -9.54 -7.15
CA GLN A 229 -23.39 -10.87 -7.77
C GLN A 229 -22.90 -11.89 -6.72
N PHE A 230 -22.19 -11.41 -5.69
CA PHE A 230 -21.69 -12.24 -4.59
C PHE A 230 -22.64 -12.21 -3.40
N ASN A 231 -23.93 -12.49 -3.65
CA ASN A 231 -24.97 -12.47 -2.64
C ASN A 231 -24.99 -13.74 -1.78
N THR A 232 -25.60 -13.64 -0.60
CA THR A 232 -25.67 -14.72 0.37
C THR A 232 -26.36 -15.97 -0.16
N SER A 233 -27.42 -15.84 -0.98
CA SER A 233 -28.16 -16.99 -1.49
C SER A 233 -27.30 -17.81 -2.45
N ALA A 234 -26.74 -17.14 -3.46
CA ALA A 234 -25.85 -17.74 -4.46
C ALA A 234 -24.62 -18.38 -3.81
N LEU A 235 -23.91 -17.65 -2.96
CA LEU A 235 -22.70 -18.16 -2.31
C LEU A 235 -22.99 -19.28 -1.30
N SER A 236 -24.16 -19.27 -0.64
CA SER A 236 -24.54 -20.37 0.24
C SER A 236 -24.81 -21.65 -0.55
N ALA A 237 -25.43 -21.54 -1.73
CA ALA A 237 -25.71 -22.69 -2.59
C ALA A 237 -24.43 -23.44 -3.03
N VAL A 238 -23.31 -22.73 -3.17
CA VAL A 238 -22.00 -23.30 -3.52
C VAL A 238 -21.05 -23.48 -2.32
N GLY A 239 -21.54 -23.28 -1.08
CA GLY A 239 -20.73 -23.43 0.13
C GLY A 239 -19.57 -22.45 0.25
N LYS A 240 -19.74 -21.22 -0.26
CA LYS A 240 -18.78 -20.11 -0.24
C LYS A 240 -19.19 -18.94 0.65
N TRP A 241 -20.39 -18.95 1.21
CA TRP A 241 -20.79 -17.95 2.20
C TRP A 241 -20.24 -18.29 3.58
N SER A 242 -19.60 -17.33 4.22
CA SER A 242 -18.94 -17.47 5.53
C SER A 242 -19.37 -16.34 6.47
N PRO A 243 -20.60 -16.41 7.04
CA PRO A 243 -21.15 -15.33 7.87
C PRO A 243 -20.31 -15.05 9.11
N GLU A 244 -19.55 -16.02 9.61
CA GLU A 244 -18.63 -15.88 10.74
C GLU A 244 -17.43 -14.96 10.46
N LYS A 245 -17.24 -14.53 9.20
CA LYS A 245 -16.24 -13.53 8.82
C LYS A 245 -16.76 -12.10 8.80
N LEU A 246 -18.07 -11.91 8.97
CA LEU A 246 -18.62 -10.59 9.24
C LEU A 246 -18.11 -10.11 10.60
N GLN A 247 -17.44 -8.97 10.62
CA GLN A 247 -16.87 -8.40 11.85
C GLN A 247 -17.98 -7.75 12.68
N ASP A 248 -17.90 -7.84 14.01
CA ASP A 248 -18.79 -7.04 14.88
C ASP A 248 -18.55 -5.54 14.69
N ASP A 249 -17.30 -5.17 14.40
CA ASP A 249 -16.88 -3.83 14.01
C ASP A 249 -15.70 -3.90 13.03
N ILE A 250 -15.87 -3.37 11.83
CA ILE A 250 -14.81 -3.26 10.83
C ILE A 250 -13.75 -2.25 11.27
N SER A 251 -14.16 -1.19 11.97
CA SER A 251 -13.25 -0.15 12.43
C SER A 251 -12.45 -0.60 13.67
N THR A 252 -11.29 0.01 13.88
CA THR A 252 -10.54 -0.09 15.14
C THR A 252 -10.63 1.23 15.91
N GLN A 253 -10.33 2.34 15.25
CA GLN A 253 -10.43 3.68 15.82
C GLN A 253 -11.22 4.64 14.93
N PHE A 254 -11.04 4.52 13.61
CA PHE A 254 -11.67 5.39 12.63
C PHE A 254 -12.35 4.63 11.49
N PRO A 255 -13.47 5.14 10.95
CA PRO A 255 -14.21 6.32 11.41
C PRO A 255 -14.84 6.09 12.79
N VAL A 256 -15.05 7.16 13.56
CA VAL A 256 -15.61 7.06 14.91
C VAL A 256 -16.99 6.40 14.87
N GLY A 257 -17.25 5.49 15.81
CA GLY A 257 -18.49 4.72 15.92
C GLY A 257 -18.24 3.23 15.69
N THR A 258 -19.31 2.44 15.71
CA THR A 258 -19.27 1.01 15.42
C THR A 258 -19.81 0.76 14.03
N HIS A 259 -19.04 0.03 13.22
CA HIS A 259 -19.36 -0.23 11.81
C HIS A 259 -19.40 -1.73 11.56
N PRO A 260 -20.52 -2.41 11.85
CA PRO A 260 -20.62 -3.85 11.70
C PRO A 260 -20.40 -4.31 10.25
N GLY A 261 -19.82 -5.49 10.11
CA GLY A 261 -19.72 -6.21 8.86
C GLY A 261 -21.10 -6.47 8.25
N SER A 262 -21.17 -6.39 6.93
CA SER A 262 -22.43 -6.55 6.19
C SER A 262 -22.16 -7.00 4.75
N THR A 263 -23.23 -7.36 4.04
CA THR A 263 -23.15 -7.68 2.60
C THR A 263 -22.84 -6.47 1.73
N THR A 264 -22.78 -5.24 2.25
CA THR A 264 -22.35 -4.07 1.47
C THR A 264 -20.89 -3.73 1.72
N ASN A 265 -20.32 -4.18 2.85
CA ASN A 265 -18.92 -3.95 3.18
C ASN A 265 -18.00 -5.01 2.56
N LEU A 266 -16.71 -4.70 2.50
CA LEU A 266 -15.67 -5.68 2.26
C LEU A 266 -15.21 -6.23 3.62
N ASN A 267 -15.38 -7.53 3.86
CA ASN A 267 -15.24 -8.12 5.20
C ASN A 267 -14.03 -9.05 5.29
N TYR A 268 -13.33 -9.00 6.44
CA TYR A 268 -12.19 -9.84 6.81
C TYR A 268 -11.28 -10.12 5.61
N VAL A 269 -10.61 -9.08 5.14
CA VAL A 269 -9.99 -9.06 3.82
C VAL A 269 -8.70 -9.85 3.83
N SER A 270 -8.52 -10.73 2.87
CA SER A 270 -7.22 -11.34 2.55
C SER A 270 -6.56 -10.58 1.42
N TYR A 271 -5.52 -9.82 1.74
CA TYR A 271 -4.66 -9.16 0.77
C TYR A 271 -3.45 -10.03 0.39
N SER A 272 -3.05 -9.94 -0.87
CA SER A 272 -1.83 -10.54 -1.40
C SER A 272 -1.07 -9.52 -2.21
N TRP A 273 0.24 -9.46 -2.00
CA TRP A 273 1.20 -8.92 -2.97
C TRP A 273 2.29 -9.96 -3.18
N SER A 274 2.60 -10.28 -4.42
CA SER A 274 3.58 -11.33 -4.67
C SER A 274 4.11 -11.29 -6.08
N ILE A 275 5.32 -11.84 -6.24
CA ILE A 275 5.86 -12.27 -7.52
C ILE A 275 5.86 -13.80 -7.62
N ARG A 276 6.01 -14.29 -8.85
CA ARG A 276 6.19 -15.71 -9.13
C ARG A 276 7.37 -15.85 -10.09
N THR A 277 8.15 -16.90 -9.95
CA THR A 277 9.26 -17.19 -10.85
C THR A 277 9.00 -18.50 -11.58
N ASP A 278 9.44 -18.58 -12.84
CA ASP A 278 9.52 -19.83 -13.57
C ASP A 278 10.72 -20.62 -13.02
N VAL A 279 10.42 -21.74 -12.38
CA VAL A 279 11.42 -22.59 -11.71
C VAL A 279 12.47 -23.09 -12.70
N ALA A 280 12.12 -23.24 -13.98
CA ALA A 280 13.07 -23.67 -15.00
C ALA A 280 14.10 -22.58 -15.38
N ILE A 281 13.78 -21.30 -15.11
CA ILE A 281 14.68 -20.17 -15.36
C ILE A 281 15.48 -19.85 -14.11
N TRP A 282 14.79 -19.72 -12.96
CA TRP A 282 15.43 -19.40 -11.70
C TRP A 282 14.69 -20.02 -10.51
N ASN A 283 15.40 -20.89 -9.81
CA ASN A 283 14.93 -21.61 -8.64
C ASN A 283 15.91 -21.41 -7.47
N PRO A 284 15.82 -20.29 -6.74
CA PRO A 284 16.70 -20.03 -5.61
C PRO A 284 16.49 -21.09 -4.53
N ILE A 285 17.56 -21.71 -4.04
CA ILE A 285 17.49 -22.88 -3.16
C ILE A 285 17.30 -22.47 -1.70
N TYR A 286 17.81 -21.31 -1.28
CA TYR A 286 17.86 -20.92 0.12
C TYR A 286 16.93 -19.75 0.44
N ARG A 287 16.40 -19.75 1.67
CA ARG A 287 15.72 -18.60 2.28
C ARG A 287 16.51 -18.13 3.48
N TYR A 288 16.66 -16.81 3.58
CA TYR A 288 17.12 -16.11 4.78
C TYR A 288 15.93 -15.37 5.37
N ALA A 289 15.49 -15.79 6.53
CA ALA A 289 14.39 -15.18 7.27
C ALA A 289 14.96 -14.52 8.54
N GLN A 290 14.71 -13.23 8.73
CA GLN A 290 15.16 -12.57 9.96
C GLN A 290 14.09 -12.66 11.03
N LYS A 291 14.48 -13.16 12.20
CA LYS A 291 13.63 -13.22 13.39
C LYS A 291 13.54 -11.84 14.05
N ASN A 292 12.55 -11.67 14.91
CA ASN A 292 12.35 -10.42 15.65
C ASN A 292 13.50 -10.08 16.63
N ASP A 293 14.29 -11.08 17.03
CA ASP A 293 15.52 -10.92 17.83
C ASP A 293 16.76 -10.59 16.98
N ASP A 294 16.56 -10.21 15.72
CA ASP A 294 17.58 -9.91 14.71
C ASP A 294 18.44 -11.09 14.24
N SER A 295 18.24 -12.30 14.79
CA SER A 295 18.91 -13.50 14.30
C SER A 295 18.40 -13.92 12.91
N TRP A 296 19.29 -14.51 12.12
CA TRP A 296 18.97 -15.00 10.78
C TRP A 296 18.79 -16.51 10.79
N GLU A 297 17.66 -16.97 10.26
CA GLU A 297 17.41 -18.36 9.93
C GLU A 297 17.67 -18.58 8.46
N ILE A 298 18.62 -19.47 8.14
CA ILE A 298 19.07 -19.76 6.79
C ILE A 298 18.77 -21.24 6.52
N VAL A 299 17.85 -21.50 5.60
CA VAL A 299 17.37 -22.85 5.33
C VAL A 299 17.19 -23.08 3.85
N GLU A 300 17.31 -24.34 3.42
CA GLU A 300 16.83 -24.74 2.10
C GLU A 300 15.31 -24.58 2.02
N ARG A 301 14.83 -24.05 0.91
CA ARG A 301 13.42 -23.76 0.65
C ARG A 301 12.70 -25.06 0.36
N GLN A 302 11.75 -25.41 1.22
CA GLN A 302 10.87 -26.57 1.08
C GLN A 302 9.45 -26.21 1.50
N GLY A 303 8.45 -26.84 0.86
CA GLY A 303 7.04 -26.72 1.25
C GLY A 303 6.49 -25.29 1.19
N THR A 304 5.56 -24.97 2.09
CA THR A 304 5.04 -23.61 2.28
C THR A 304 5.60 -23.05 3.57
N PHE A 305 6.17 -21.85 3.50
CA PHE A 305 6.64 -21.13 4.67
C PHE A 305 5.86 -19.82 4.84
N ASN A 306 5.39 -19.61 6.07
CA ASN A 306 4.72 -18.39 6.50
C ASN A 306 5.59 -17.69 7.55
N GLY A 307 6.25 -16.60 7.16
CA GLY A 307 7.00 -15.76 8.08
C GLY A 307 6.07 -14.76 8.77
N ASP A 308 5.42 -15.19 9.84
CA ASP A 308 4.48 -14.37 10.62
C ASP A 308 5.20 -13.28 11.43
N ASN A 309 4.60 -12.08 11.48
CA ASN A 309 5.20 -10.92 12.15
C ASN A 309 5.39 -11.08 13.66
N SER A 310 4.73 -12.05 14.31
CA SER A 310 5.00 -12.38 15.72
C SER A 310 6.38 -12.98 15.94
N ASN A 311 6.95 -13.65 14.92
CA ASN A 311 8.22 -14.36 15.02
C ASN A 311 9.32 -13.76 14.14
N TYR A 312 8.94 -13.16 13.01
CA TYR A 312 9.84 -12.69 11.97
C TYR A 312 9.62 -11.21 11.67
N LYS A 313 10.72 -10.50 11.35
CA LYS A 313 10.61 -9.20 10.71
C LYS A 313 10.00 -9.40 9.32
N LEU A 314 9.23 -8.43 8.83
CA LEU A 314 8.59 -8.49 7.50
C LEU A 314 9.59 -8.16 6.38
N ARG A 315 10.71 -8.88 6.41
CA ARG A 315 11.77 -8.85 5.41
C ARG A 315 12.46 -10.19 5.33
N PHE A 316 12.79 -10.62 4.12
CA PHE A 316 13.42 -11.91 3.87
C PHE A 316 14.13 -11.93 2.52
N ILE A 317 14.96 -12.94 2.32
CA ILE A 317 15.78 -13.10 1.12
C ILE A 317 15.54 -14.50 0.55
N VAL A 318 15.42 -14.61 -0.76
CA VAL A 318 15.56 -15.88 -1.49
C VAL A 318 16.83 -15.83 -2.31
N ALA A 319 17.65 -16.88 -2.27
CA ALA A 319 18.99 -16.87 -2.85
C ALA A 319 19.41 -18.23 -3.43
N ASP A 320 20.36 -18.19 -4.36
CA ASP A 320 20.98 -19.38 -4.94
C ASP A 320 21.85 -20.14 -3.93
N SER A 321 22.40 -19.43 -2.95
CA SER A 321 23.48 -19.91 -2.07
C SER A 321 23.20 -19.62 -0.59
N ASN A 322 23.71 -20.48 0.28
CA ASN A 322 23.84 -20.24 1.72
C ASN A 322 25.16 -19.53 2.10
N ASP A 323 26.07 -19.31 1.14
CA ASP A 323 27.18 -18.37 1.27
C ASP A 323 26.70 -16.95 0.98
N GLU A 324 26.74 -16.10 2.00
CA GLU A 324 26.13 -14.77 1.96
C GLU A 324 26.83 -13.81 0.99
N ASN A 325 28.06 -14.10 0.58
CA ASN A 325 28.85 -13.22 -0.28
C ASN A 325 28.81 -13.64 -1.76
N ASN A 326 28.05 -14.67 -2.09
CA ASN A 326 28.03 -15.26 -3.43
C ASN A 326 26.61 -15.56 -3.92
N GLY A 327 26.46 -15.70 -5.23
CA GLY A 327 25.20 -16.03 -5.90
C GLY A 327 24.24 -14.85 -6.05
N HIS A 328 23.09 -15.11 -6.67
CA HIS A 328 22.04 -14.11 -6.86
C HIS A 328 21.00 -14.23 -5.75
N ALA A 329 20.49 -13.09 -5.30
CA ALA A 329 19.41 -13.05 -4.34
C ALA A 329 18.42 -11.92 -4.60
N LEU A 330 17.16 -12.16 -4.24
CA LEU A 330 16.13 -11.13 -4.14
C LEU A 330 15.78 -10.89 -2.68
N GLY A 331 15.82 -9.62 -2.28
CA GLY A 331 15.39 -9.14 -0.97
C GLY A 331 13.99 -8.57 -1.05
N PHE A 332 13.11 -9.01 -0.16
CA PHE A 332 11.77 -8.48 0.00
C PHE A 332 11.71 -7.72 1.32
N TYR A 333 11.29 -6.47 1.28
CA TYR A 333 11.20 -5.62 2.46
C TYR A 333 9.85 -4.92 2.51
N LEU A 334 9.09 -5.16 3.59
CA LEU A 334 7.90 -4.39 3.92
C LEU A 334 8.30 -3.40 5.02
N PRO A 335 8.45 -2.10 4.69
CA PRO A 335 8.94 -1.13 5.65
C PRO A 335 7.91 -0.90 6.76
N ASP A 336 8.40 -0.70 7.98
CA ASP A 336 7.58 -0.26 9.11
C ASP A 336 7.35 1.25 9.01
N THR A 337 6.24 1.65 8.38
CA THR A 337 5.90 3.06 8.11
C THR A 337 4.45 3.34 8.46
N ASN A 338 4.12 4.64 8.55
CA ASN A 338 2.74 5.09 8.65
C ASN A 338 1.85 4.57 7.51
N ILE A 339 2.41 4.36 6.30
CA ILE A 339 1.65 3.82 5.16
C ILE A 339 1.23 2.37 5.41
N ASN A 340 2.15 1.54 5.89
CA ASN A 340 1.91 0.10 6.08
C ASN A 340 1.24 -0.26 7.41
N THR A 341 1.35 0.61 8.41
CA THR A 341 0.65 0.50 9.70
C THR A 341 -0.79 0.98 9.57
N PHE A 342 -0.98 2.18 9.01
CA PHE A 342 -2.30 2.78 8.78
C PHE A 342 -2.64 2.72 7.29
N ASP A 343 -2.83 1.49 6.84
CA ASP A 343 -3.05 1.13 5.44
C ASP A 343 -4.49 1.30 4.99
N VAL A 344 -5.45 1.40 5.90
CA VAL A 344 -6.83 1.79 5.60
C VAL A 344 -7.03 3.28 5.83
N VAL A 345 -7.50 3.98 4.81
CA VAL A 345 -7.56 5.44 4.76
C VAL A 345 -8.91 5.91 4.23
N GLY A 346 -9.58 6.78 4.97
CA GLY A 346 -10.70 7.56 4.46
C GLY A 346 -10.19 8.75 3.64
N VAL A 347 -10.68 8.92 2.41
CA VAL A 347 -10.24 9.97 1.48
C VAL A 347 -11.42 10.87 1.10
N ASN A 348 -11.23 12.18 1.23
CA ASN A 348 -12.19 13.18 0.76
C ASN A 348 -12.19 13.23 -0.78
N GLU A 349 -13.33 12.99 -1.41
CA GLU A 349 -13.45 12.93 -2.88
C GLU A 349 -13.19 14.28 -3.56
N SER A 350 -13.56 15.37 -2.90
CA SER A 350 -13.48 16.71 -3.47
C SER A 350 -12.05 17.19 -3.70
N ASN A 351 -11.09 16.70 -2.93
CA ASN A 351 -9.72 17.19 -2.94
C ASN A 351 -8.62 16.12 -2.73
N GLY A 352 -8.99 14.86 -2.53
CA GLY A 352 -8.06 13.75 -2.32
C GLY A 352 -7.35 13.74 -0.96
N SER A 353 -7.71 14.63 -0.03
CA SER A 353 -7.09 14.70 1.29
C SER A 353 -7.52 13.54 2.19
N GLU A 354 -6.63 13.12 3.09
CA GLU A 354 -6.91 12.11 4.12
C GLU A 354 -7.91 12.67 5.14
N ALA A 355 -9.08 12.04 5.25
CA ALA A 355 -10.09 12.34 6.26
C ALA A 355 -9.76 11.64 7.59
N TYR A 356 -9.29 10.39 7.50
CA TYR A 356 -8.80 9.60 8.62
C TYR A 356 -7.94 8.44 8.11
N ARG A 357 -7.25 7.77 9.03
CA ARG A 357 -6.54 6.51 8.80
C ARG A 357 -6.74 5.58 9.99
N ASP A 358 -6.69 4.28 9.76
CA ASP A 358 -6.98 3.27 10.78
C ASP A 358 -6.03 2.08 10.62
N ASP A 359 -5.60 1.49 11.74
CA ASP A 359 -4.91 0.19 11.71
C ASP A 359 -5.95 -0.90 11.95
N ARG A 360 -6.27 -1.59 10.86
CA ARG A 360 -7.24 -2.69 10.85
C ARG A 360 -6.56 -4.04 10.70
N THR A 361 -5.22 -4.08 10.81
CA THR A 361 -4.42 -5.29 10.62
C THR A 361 -4.76 -6.34 11.67
N LEU A 362 -4.99 -7.57 11.23
CA LEU A 362 -5.21 -8.74 12.08
C LEU A 362 -4.02 -9.71 11.98
N GLU A 363 -3.50 -9.88 10.77
CA GLU A 363 -2.34 -10.72 10.50
C GLU A 363 -1.48 -10.04 9.45
N ASN A 364 -0.16 -10.12 9.58
CA ASN A 364 0.77 -9.65 8.56
C ASN A 364 1.95 -10.62 8.49
N PHE A 365 2.21 -11.15 7.31
CA PHE A 365 3.21 -12.19 7.13
C PHE A 365 3.73 -12.19 5.70
N TYR A 366 4.85 -12.87 5.45
CA TYR A 366 5.28 -13.19 4.10
C TYR A 366 5.11 -14.68 3.81
N LEU A 367 4.85 -14.97 2.54
CA LEU A 367 4.66 -16.30 2.00
C LEU A 367 5.83 -16.63 1.08
N ASP A 368 6.47 -17.75 1.34
CA ASP A 368 7.50 -18.33 0.45
C ASP A 368 7.12 -19.77 0.12
N ILE A 369 6.81 -20.01 -1.16
CA ILE A 369 6.52 -21.33 -1.70
C ILE A 369 7.43 -21.56 -2.91
N PRO A 370 8.53 -22.31 -2.79
CA PRO A 370 9.41 -22.63 -3.92
C PRO A 370 8.68 -23.34 -5.07
N TYR A 371 7.71 -24.20 -4.75
CA TYR A 371 6.94 -24.97 -5.72
C TYR A 371 5.43 -24.83 -5.46
N ARG A 372 4.84 -23.70 -5.83
CA ARG A 372 3.38 -23.51 -5.76
C ARG A 372 2.67 -24.43 -6.75
N THR A 373 3.27 -24.58 -7.92
CA THR A 373 3.11 -25.70 -8.83
C THR A 373 4.50 -26.31 -9.07
N PRO A 374 4.62 -27.47 -9.73
CA PRO A 374 5.93 -28.04 -10.05
C PRO A 374 6.85 -27.11 -10.87
N THR A 375 6.29 -26.10 -11.54
CA THR A 375 6.99 -25.21 -12.48
C THR A 375 7.06 -23.75 -12.04
N MET A 376 6.43 -23.38 -10.93
CA MET A 376 6.26 -21.97 -10.55
C MET A 376 6.34 -21.76 -9.05
N SER A 377 7.13 -20.77 -8.64
CA SER A 377 7.22 -20.32 -7.25
C SER A 377 6.16 -19.29 -6.90
N TRP A 378 5.97 -19.01 -5.61
CA TRP A 378 5.12 -17.91 -5.15
C TRP A 378 5.75 -17.25 -3.91
N ILE A 379 6.10 -15.96 -4.04
CA ILE A 379 6.90 -15.25 -3.05
C ILE A 379 6.34 -13.84 -2.85
N GLY A 380 6.08 -13.44 -1.60
CA GLY A 380 5.65 -12.06 -1.32
C GLY A 380 4.99 -11.87 0.05
N PHE A 381 4.20 -10.81 0.18
CA PHE A 381 3.53 -10.42 1.42
C PHE A 381 2.04 -10.75 1.40
N ARG A 382 1.53 -11.07 2.59
CA ARG A 382 0.13 -11.35 2.87
C ARG A 382 -0.29 -10.53 4.08
N LYS A 383 -1.51 -10.00 4.01
CA LYS A 383 -2.12 -9.32 5.15
C LYS A 383 -3.58 -9.76 5.28
N ARG A 384 -4.04 -9.94 6.52
CA ARG A 384 -5.46 -10.00 6.84
C ARG A 384 -5.84 -8.76 7.64
N PHE A 385 -6.95 -8.12 7.28
CA PHE A 385 -7.44 -6.94 7.99
C PHE A 385 -8.96 -6.94 8.07
N LYS A 386 -9.53 -6.21 9.03
CA LYS A 386 -10.96 -6.29 9.37
C LYS A 386 -11.91 -6.02 8.20
N GLY A 387 -11.59 -5.05 7.34
CA GLY A 387 -12.44 -4.72 6.21
C GLY A 387 -12.31 -3.29 5.70
N LEU A 388 -13.09 -2.99 4.67
CA LEU A 388 -13.37 -1.65 4.15
C LEU A 388 -14.87 -1.38 4.23
N ILE A 389 -15.23 -0.18 4.67
CA ILE A 389 -16.60 0.25 4.87
C ILE A 389 -17.09 0.90 3.57
N ASP A 390 -18.28 0.49 3.15
CA ASP A 390 -18.93 1.06 1.98
C ASP A 390 -19.18 2.57 2.15
N ARG A 391 -18.91 3.33 1.10
CA ARG A 391 -19.07 4.79 1.09
C ARG A 391 -20.48 5.29 1.44
N SER A 392 -21.53 4.52 1.14
CA SER A 392 -22.89 4.91 1.51
C SER A 392 -23.13 4.82 3.02
N ILE A 393 -22.45 3.90 3.71
CA ILE A 393 -22.47 3.81 5.17
C ILE A 393 -21.69 4.98 5.77
N LEU A 394 -20.53 5.30 5.20
CA LEU A 394 -19.71 6.44 5.63
C LEU A 394 -20.44 7.78 5.47
N SER A 395 -21.32 7.90 4.49
CA SER A 395 -21.94 9.18 4.10
C SER A 395 -22.70 9.89 5.22
N ALA A 396 -23.21 9.13 6.21
CA ALA A 396 -23.93 9.69 7.34
C ALA A 396 -23.05 10.49 8.30
N THR A 397 -21.78 10.09 8.46
CA THR A 397 -20.83 10.74 9.40
C THR A 397 -19.67 11.45 8.68
N ASN A 398 -19.36 11.03 7.46
CA ASN A 398 -18.26 11.51 6.63
C ASN A 398 -18.75 11.65 5.17
N PRO A 399 -19.61 12.63 4.85
CA PRO A 399 -20.12 12.82 3.50
C PRO A 399 -18.99 13.11 2.50
N GLY A 400 -19.03 12.44 1.34
CA GLY A 400 -18.00 12.59 0.31
C GLY A 400 -16.67 11.91 0.64
N VAL A 401 -16.68 10.92 1.54
CA VAL A 401 -15.51 10.09 1.87
C VAL A 401 -15.70 8.67 1.35
N TYR A 402 -14.66 8.11 0.75
CA TYR A 402 -14.53 6.67 0.47
C TYR A 402 -13.29 6.11 1.16
N GLU A 403 -13.21 4.78 1.31
CA GLU A 403 -12.03 4.12 1.87
C GLU A 403 -11.11 3.54 0.81
N LYS A 404 -9.81 3.57 1.07
CA LYS A 404 -8.81 2.82 0.32
C LYS A 404 -7.94 1.97 1.24
N PHE A 405 -7.45 0.87 0.71
CA PHE A 405 -6.30 0.15 1.23
C PHE A 405 -5.05 0.59 0.46
N ARG A 406 -3.90 0.76 1.14
CA ARG A 406 -2.60 1.08 0.52
C ARG A 406 -1.47 0.22 1.09
N GLN A 407 -0.45 -0.06 0.28
CA GLN A 407 0.77 -0.70 0.77
C GLN A 407 1.99 -0.18 0.00
N GLU A 408 3.13 -0.10 0.68
CA GLU A 408 4.44 -0.02 0.03
C GLU A 408 5.31 -1.24 0.37
N SER A 409 6.07 -1.70 -0.60
CA SER A 409 7.08 -2.75 -0.46
C SER A 409 8.31 -2.40 -1.30
N ILE A 410 9.46 -2.99 -0.98
CA ILE A 410 10.71 -2.78 -1.71
C ILE A 410 11.28 -4.14 -2.12
N LEU A 411 11.62 -4.26 -3.40
CA LEU A 411 12.34 -5.38 -3.97
C LEU A 411 13.79 -4.98 -4.22
N LEU A 412 14.73 -5.75 -3.69
CA LEU A 412 16.17 -5.51 -3.79
C LEU A 412 16.84 -6.66 -4.53
N TYR A 413 17.99 -6.37 -5.13
CA TYR A 413 18.82 -7.39 -5.79
C TYR A 413 20.29 -7.22 -5.39
N GLY A 414 20.94 -8.34 -5.07
CA GLY A 414 22.36 -8.40 -4.71
C GLY A 414 22.73 -9.79 -4.20
N THR A 415 23.84 -9.89 -3.47
CA THR A 415 24.15 -11.04 -2.61
C THR A 415 23.35 -10.97 -1.30
N PRO A 416 23.17 -12.09 -0.57
CA PRO A 416 22.51 -12.05 0.73
C PRO A 416 23.13 -11.03 1.70
N ALA A 417 24.46 -10.94 1.80
CA ALA A 417 25.16 -10.02 2.70
C ALA A 417 24.88 -8.54 2.36
N GLU A 418 24.91 -8.19 1.07
CA GLU A 418 24.57 -6.83 0.62
C GLU A 418 23.11 -6.49 0.93
N ILE A 419 22.18 -7.42 0.72
CA ILE A 419 20.76 -7.22 1.00
C ILE A 419 20.52 -7.04 2.51
N LYS A 420 21.17 -7.84 3.38
CA LYS A 420 21.10 -7.65 4.83
C LYS A 420 21.58 -6.26 5.26
N THR A 421 22.66 -5.77 4.63
CA THR A 421 23.17 -4.42 4.87
C THR A 421 22.15 -3.37 4.43
N ALA A 422 21.57 -3.52 3.25
CA ALA A 422 20.54 -2.62 2.73
C ALA A 422 19.27 -2.61 3.59
N PHE A 423 18.86 -3.74 4.16
CA PHE A 423 17.75 -3.79 5.13
C PHE A 423 18.00 -2.92 6.35
N THR A 424 19.23 -2.90 6.86
CA THR A 424 19.60 -2.04 8.01
C THR A 424 19.62 -0.56 7.63
N GLN A 425 20.10 -0.24 6.43
CA GLN A 425 20.05 1.13 5.88
C GLN A 425 18.59 1.59 5.71
N LEU A 426 17.71 0.71 5.23
CA LEU A 426 16.28 0.96 5.07
C LEU A 426 15.57 1.19 6.40
N ASP A 427 15.82 0.37 7.42
CA ASP A 427 15.30 0.60 8.78
C ASP A 427 15.66 2.01 9.25
N THR A 428 16.96 2.36 9.15
CA THR A 428 17.47 3.66 9.57
C THR A 428 16.79 4.80 8.82
N TYR A 429 16.65 4.68 7.50
CA TYR A 429 15.97 5.67 6.67
C TYR A 429 14.52 5.89 7.13
N TYR A 430 13.74 4.83 7.28
CA TYR A 430 12.32 4.94 7.62
C TYR A 430 12.09 5.38 9.07
N GLN A 431 12.92 4.95 10.02
CA GLN A 431 12.89 5.46 11.40
C GLN A 431 13.19 6.97 11.46
N ASN A 432 14.10 7.47 10.61
CA ASN A 432 14.36 8.89 10.49
C ASN A 432 13.19 9.67 9.86
N GLN A 433 12.39 9.05 8.98
CA GLN A 433 11.18 9.67 8.43
C GLN A 433 10.04 9.74 9.46
N LEU A 434 9.96 8.76 10.37
CA LEU A 434 8.99 8.76 11.48
C LEU A 434 9.38 9.74 12.60
N SER A 435 10.65 10.18 12.60
CA SER A 435 11.15 11.19 13.53
C SER A 435 10.68 12.59 13.07
N THR A 436 9.94 13.29 13.91
CA THR A 436 9.49 14.66 13.60
C THR A 436 10.70 15.58 13.40
N SER A 437 10.72 16.32 12.29
CA SER A 437 11.76 17.32 11.98
C SER A 437 11.91 18.42 13.05
N GLU A 438 10.91 18.58 13.93
CA GLU A 438 10.96 19.47 15.10
C GLU A 438 12.09 19.16 16.10
N PHE A 439 12.73 17.98 16.01
CA PHE A 439 13.88 17.61 16.85
C PHE A 439 15.21 17.50 16.10
N SER A 440 15.33 18.08 14.90
CA SER A 440 16.62 18.14 14.20
C SER A 440 17.60 19.04 14.97
N PRO A 441 18.84 18.60 15.28
CA PRO A 441 19.86 19.40 15.99
C PRO A 441 20.33 20.66 15.24
N ASN A 442 19.92 20.80 13.97
CA ASN A 442 20.45 21.80 13.04
C ASN A 442 19.52 23.00 12.79
N HIS A 443 18.42 23.14 13.54
CA HIS A 443 17.77 24.45 13.64
C HIS A 443 18.51 25.27 14.70
N SER A 444 18.95 26.48 14.34
CA SER A 444 19.49 27.47 15.28
C SER A 444 18.50 27.64 16.44
N SER A 445 18.77 26.98 17.56
CA SER A 445 17.76 26.85 18.61
C SER A 445 17.44 28.24 19.18
N GLN A 446 16.16 28.61 19.21
CA GLN A 446 15.69 29.90 19.74
C GLN A 446 16.06 30.11 21.22
N PHE A 447 16.47 29.05 21.92
CA PHE A 447 16.96 29.12 23.28
C PHE A 447 17.89 27.96 23.63
N GLU A 448 18.78 28.16 24.60
CA GLU A 448 19.59 27.13 25.24
C GLU A 448 19.06 26.85 26.64
N ILE A 449 19.27 25.62 27.12
CA ILE A 449 18.82 25.17 28.45
C ILE A 449 19.94 24.38 29.12
N TYR A 450 20.30 24.74 30.35
CA TYR A 450 21.34 24.06 31.12
C TYR A 450 21.17 24.29 32.63
N PRO A 451 21.73 23.42 33.49
CA PRO A 451 22.24 22.10 33.14
C PRO A 451 21.11 21.15 32.71
N ASN A 452 21.44 20.11 31.96
CA ASN A 452 20.53 19.03 31.60
C ASN A 452 21.29 17.69 31.67
N PRO A 453 21.11 16.87 32.73
CA PRO A 453 20.07 16.98 33.77
C PRO A 453 20.23 18.17 34.74
N ALA A 454 19.13 18.64 35.32
CA ALA A 454 19.08 19.70 36.33
C ALA A 454 18.80 19.15 37.74
N ASN A 455 19.51 19.68 38.74
CA ASN A 455 19.38 19.26 40.16
C ASN A 455 18.84 20.37 41.08
N SER A 456 18.82 21.64 40.67
CA SER A 456 18.29 22.76 41.47
C SER A 456 17.51 23.76 40.65
N ASP A 457 18.13 24.27 39.58
CA ASP A 457 17.61 25.33 38.75
C ASP A 457 17.84 24.99 37.28
N ILE A 458 16.93 25.45 36.43
CA ILE A 458 17.07 25.42 34.98
C ILE A 458 17.40 26.83 34.51
N HIS A 459 18.56 27.01 33.89
CA HIS A 459 18.93 28.26 33.22
C HIS A 459 18.53 28.19 31.76
N ILE A 460 17.88 29.25 31.28
CA ILE A 460 17.43 29.39 29.89
C ILE A 460 18.05 30.64 29.29
N THR A 461 18.84 30.47 28.22
CA THR A 461 19.35 31.57 27.39
C THR A 461 18.45 31.72 26.17
N LEU A 462 17.90 32.91 25.93
CA LEU A 462 16.92 33.19 24.87
C LEU A 462 17.56 34.04 23.76
N THR A 463 17.11 33.86 22.53
CA THR A 463 17.52 34.72 21.40
C THR A 463 16.71 36.01 21.31
N SER A 464 15.46 36.00 21.80
CA SER A 464 14.53 37.15 21.84
C SER A 464 14.55 37.84 23.21
N SER A 465 14.25 39.14 23.23
CA SER A 465 14.03 39.91 24.47
C SER A 465 12.64 39.71 25.06
N GLU A 466 11.70 39.13 24.34
CA GLU A 466 10.38 38.73 24.86
C GLU A 466 10.14 37.27 24.48
N SER A 467 9.79 36.42 25.45
CA SER A 467 9.49 35.01 25.19
C SER A 467 8.51 34.46 26.21
N LYS A 468 7.56 33.66 25.71
CA LYS A 468 6.69 32.83 26.56
C LYS A 468 7.37 31.51 26.84
N ILE A 469 7.45 31.12 28.10
CA ILE A 469 8.06 29.86 28.54
C ILE A 469 7.02 29.03 29.26
N GLU A 470 6.84 27.79 28.81
CA GLU A 470 5.91 26.82 29.38
C GLU A 470 6.64 25.50 29.65
N VAL A 471 6.36 24.84 30.76
CA VAL A 471 6.92 23.51 31.06
C VAL A 471 5.77 22.51 31.19
N PHE A 472 5.95 21.35 30.58
CA PHE A 472 4.98 20.25 30.57
C PHE A 472 5.63 18.97 31.12
N ASN A 473 4.85 18.16 31.84
CA ASN A 473 5.25 16.80 32.18
C ASN A 473 5.05 15.84 30.98
N LEU A 474 5.47 14.58 31.11
CA LEU A 474 5.31 13.57 30.05
C LEU A 474 3.86 13.25 29.65
N LEU A 475 2.89 13.58 30.50
CA LEU A 475 1.46 13.43 30.20
C LEU A 475 0.89 14.64 29.44
N GLY A 476 1.73 15.62 29.06
CA GLY A 476 1.31 16.85 28.38
C GLY A 476 0.65 17.88 29.30
N VAL A 477 0.67 17.69 30.62
CA VAL A 477 0.09 18.63 31.58
C VAL A 477 1.07 19.78 31.81
N LYS A 478 0.59 21.02 31.63
CA LYS A 478 1.38 22.24 31.90
C LYS A 478 1.57 22.44 33.41
N ILE A 479 2.81 22.58 33.85
CA ILE A 479 3.19 22.75 35.25
C ILE A 479 3.87 24.09 35.55
N TYR A 480 4.25 24.85 34.51
CA TYR A 480 4.83 26.19 34.62
C TYR A 480 4.47 27.02 33.39
N ASP A 481 4.25 28.32 33.58
CA ASP A 481 3.98 29.29 32.52
C ASP A 481 4.46 30.68 32.97
N THR A 482 5.27 31.33 32.14
CA THR A 482 5.70 32.72 32.36
C THR A 482 5.97 33.42 31.04
N VAL A 483 5.93 34.75 31.06
CA VAL A 483 6.49 35.60 30.01
C VAL A 483 7.72 36.30 30.59
N VAL A 484 8.83 36.28 29.86
CA VAL A 484 10.08 36.94 30.27
C VAL A 484 10.50 37.98 29.26
N PHE A 485 10.95 39.13 29.77
CA PHE A 485 11.40 40.29 28.99
C PHE A 485 12.94 40.43 29.00
N SER A 486 13.66 39.32 29.15
CA SER A 486 15.12 39.26 29.25
C SER A 486 15.68 38.13 28.37
N LYS A 487 16.96 38.24 27.96
CA LYS A 487 17.65 37.18 27.22
C LYS A 487 18.10 36.00 28.07
N GLN A 488 17.91 36.07 29.38
CA GLN A 488 18.25 35.00 30.31
C GLN A 488 17.19 34.93 31.40
N THR A 489 16.82 33.72 31.77
CA THR A 489 15.94 33.47 32.92
C THR A 489 16.33 32.17 33.62
N THR A 490 15.91 32.04 34.87
CA THR A 490 16.13 30.84 35.68
C THR A 490 14.79 30.36 36.22
N ILE A 491 14.54 29.06 36.09
CA ILE A 491 13.35 28.41 36.62
C ILE A 491 13.79 27.51 37.79
N PRO A 492 13.43 27.86 39.03
CA PRO A 492 13.65 26.98 40.16
C PRO A 492 12.82 25.70 40.02
N ILE A 493 13.44 24.52 40.18
CA ILE A 493 12.75 23.24 39.94
C ILE A 493 12.02 22.69 41.16
N HIS A 494 12.15 23.34 42.32
CA HIS A 494 11.48 22.91 43.56
C HIS A 494 9.94 22.85 43.44
N GLN A 495 9.38 23.58 42.47
CA GLN A 495 7.94 23.55 42.16
C GLN A 495 7.54 22.31 41.33
N PHE A 496 8.50 21.60 40.75
CA PHE A 496 8.26 20.36 40.00
C PHE A 496 8.27 19.19 40.97
N LYS A 497 7.08 18.66 41.25
CA LYS A 497 6.82 17.72 42.35
C LYS A 497 7.51 16.36 42.22
N THR A 498 8.11 16.05 41.07
CA THR A 498 8.65 14.73 40.75
C THR A 498 9.95 14.86 39.96
N THR A 499 10.83 13.88 40.12
CA THR A 499 11.99 13.69 39.24
C THR A 499 11.50 13.05 37.94
N GLY A 500 12.19 13.31 36.82
CA GLY A 500 11.80 12.75 35.52
C GLY A 500 12.01 13.69 34.34
N ILE A 501 11.39 13.34 33.23
CA ILE A 501 11.52 14.07 31.96
C ILE A 501 10.42 15.13 31.85
N TYR A 502 10.82 16.31 31.40
CA TYR A 502 9.91 17.43 31.12
C TYR A 502 10.19 18.02 29.74
N ILE A 503 9.17 18.67 29.19
CA ILE A 503 9.25 19.41 27.93
C ILE A 503 9.15 20.90 28.25
N VAL A 504 10.20 21.65 27.91
CA VAL A 504 10.22 23.11 28.00
C VAL A 504 9.90 23.66 26.62
N ARG A 505 8.83 24.44 26.52
CA ARG A 505 8.45 25.18 25.32
C ARG A 505 8.79 26.65 25.51
N VAL A 506 9.51 27.23 24.56
CA VAL A 506 9.74 28.67 24.45
C VAL A 506 9.16 29.13 23.12
N ASN A 507 8.09 29.94 23.18
CA ASN A 507 7.27 30.30 22.03
C ASN A 507 6.80 29.04 21.28
N ASN A 508 7.31 28.81 20.07
CA ASN A 508 6.98 27.64 19.24
C ASN A 508 8.09 26.58 19.20
N THR A 509 9.16 26.73 20.00
CA THR A 509 10.28 25.78 20.04
C THR A 509 10.24 24.97 21.32
N THR A 510 10.53 23.67 21.27
CA THR A 510 10.57 22.80 22.45
C THR A 510 11.97 22.20 22.69
N LYS A 511 12.31 21.96 23.96
CA LYS A 511 13.49 21.19 24.38
C LYS A 511 13.14 20.25 25.52
N LYS A 512 13.76 19.08 25.53
CA LYS A 512 13.69 18.10 26.63
C LYS A 512 14.63 18.50 27.76
N ILE A 513 14.16 18.44 29.01
CA ILE A 513 14.97 18.56 30.22
C ILE A 513 14.76 17.33 31.11
N ILE A 514 15.83 16.84 31.73
CA ILE A 514 15.80 15.78 32.75
C ILE A 514 16.01 16.45 34.10
N ILE A 515 15.16 16.12 35.07
CA ILE A 515 15.25 16.60 36.45
C ILE A 515 15.52 15.40 37.35
N ASN A 516 16.61 15.47 38.12
CA ASN A 516 17.05 14.40 39.01
C ASN A 516 16.48 14.52 40.42
#